data_AF-A0A662P8K3-F1
#
_entry.id   AF-A0A662P8K3-F1
#
_cell.length_a   1.000
_cell.length_b   1.000
_cell.length_c   1.000
_cell.angle_alpha   90.00
_cell.angle_beta   90.00
_cell.angle_gamma   90.00
#
_symmetry.space_group_name_H-M   'P 1'
#
loop_
_entity.id
_entity.type
_entity.pdbx_description
1 polymer ?
#
loop_
_entity_poly.entity_id
_entity_poly.type
_entity_poly.pdbx_seq_one_letter_code
_entity_poly.pdbx_strand_id
1 'polypeptide(L)'
;GLAPAVRFSHITRLPLRVMGFKFYKGIGEIQEKPEITIPLMENIENKKILVIDDVADTGETLVEVKRYLEEKNPAEVRVAVIAKKPTSIFDPDYYIMFTDKWIVFPWEKMPVTKK
;
A
#
# COMPACT_ATOMS: atom_id res chain seq x y z
N GLY A 1 -0.91 -5.13 -3.38
CA GLY A 1 -1.78 -5.20 -2.18
C GLY A 1 -3.00 -6.14 -2.20
N LEU A 2 -3.72 -6.34 -3.32
CA LEU A 2 -5.03 -7.04 -3.29
C LEU A 2 -4.98 -8.49 -2.78
N ALA A 3 -4.03 -9.29 -3.29
CA ALA A 3 -3.91 -10.70 -2.90
C ALA A 3 -3.69 -10.88 -1.38
N PRO A 4 -2.73 -10.19 -0.72
CA PRO A 4 -2.60 -10.28 0.73
C PRO A 4 -3.82 -9.75 1.47
N ALA A 5 -4.44 -8.65 1.01
CA ALA A 5 -5.60 -8.05 1.68
C ALA A 5 -6.82 -8.98 1.69
N VAL A 6 -7.13 -9.64 0.56
CA VAL A 6 -8.22 -10.63 0.48
C VAL A 6 -7.95 -11.82 1.41
N ARG A 7 -6.71 -12.34 1.42
CA ARG A 7 -6.35 -13.45 2.31
C ARG A 7 -6.50 -13.07 3.77
N PHE A 8 -6.04 -11.88 4.16
CA PHE A 8 -6.15 -11.38 5.52
C PHE A 8 -7.61 -11.18 5.95
N SER A 9 -8.43 -10.55 5.10
CA SER A 9 -9.87 -10.37 5.34
C SER A 9 -10.59 -11.71 5.52
N HIS A 10 -10.27 -12.73 4.73
CA HIS A 10 -10.84 -14.06 4.90
C HIS A 10 -10.49 -14.65 6.28
N ILE A 11 -9.21 -14.62 6.67
CA ILE A 11 -8.75 -15.19 7.95
C ILE A 11 -9.40 -14.48 9.14
N THR A 12 -9.45 -13.15 9.10
CA THR A 12 -9.90 -12.31 10.24
C THR A 12 -11.39 -12.03 10.24
N ARG A 13 -12.09 -12.28 9.14
CA ARG A 13 -13.49 -11.91 8.90
C ARG A 13 -13.76 -10.40 8.97
N LEU A 14 -12.72 -9.58 8.84
CA LEU A 14 -12.84 -8.12 8.79
C LEU A 14 -13.26 -7.64 7.39
N PRO A 15 -14.06 -6.56 7.29
CA PRO A 15 -14.48 -6.02 6.00
C PRO A 15 -13.28 -5.50 5.20
N LEU A 16 -13.30 -5.76 3.88
CA LEU A 16 -12.30 -5.25 2.94
C LEU A 16 -12.85 -4.06 2.15
N ARG A 17 -12.01 -3.04 1.97
CA ARG A 17 -12.18 -1.95 1.00
C ARG A 17 -10.93 -1.84 0.15
N VAL A 18 -11.11 -1.39 -1.09
CA VAL A 18 -10.02 -1.21 -2.04
C VAL A 18 -9.90 0.26 -2.36
N MET A 19 -8.68 0.79 -2.27
CA MET A 19 -8.30 2.09 -2.82
C MET A 19 -7.27 1.87 -3.92
N GLY A 20 -7.33 2.70 -4.95
CA GLY A 20 -6.43 2.63 -6.10
C GLY A 20 -5.54 3.85 -6.15
N PHE A 21 -4.23 3.64 -6.26
CA PHE A 21 -3.23 4.69 -6.41
C PHE A 21 -2.39 4.42 -7.66
N LYS A 22 -2.05 5.46 -8.41
CA LYS A 22 -1.10 5.39 -9.52
C LYS A 22 -0.03 6.46 -9.38
N PHE A 23 1.23 6.05 -9.53
CA PHE A 23 2.33 6.96 -9.77
C PHE A 23 2.48 7.11 -11.28
N TYR A 24 2.15 8.28 -11.83
CA TYR A 24 2.51 8.62 -13.19
C TYR A 24 3.92 9.20 -13.21
N LYS A 25 4.85 8.47 -13.82
CA LYS A 25 6.13 9.02 -14.29
C LYS A 25 6.02 9.16 -15.81
N GLY A 26 5.44 10.28 -16.26
CA GLY A 26 5.51 10.65 -17.67
C GLY A 26 6.95 10.94 -18.09
N ILE A 27 7.30 10.78 -19.36
CA ILE A 27 8.60 11.21 -19.87
C ILE A 27 8.67 12.74 -19.75
N GLY A 28 9.44 13.23 -18.78
CA GLY A 28 9.65 14.66 -18.53
C GLY A 28 8.77 15.29 -17.46
N GLU A 29 7.84 14.56 -16.84
CA GLU A 29 7.01 15.07 -15.74
C GLU A 29 7.30 14.32 -14.43
N ILE A 30 7.87 15.05 -13.46
CA ILE A 30 7.95 14.61 -12.07
C ILE A 30 6.61 14.93 -11.43
N GLN A 31 5.72 13.95 -11.35
CA GLN A 31 4.54 14.09 -10.50
C GLN A 31 4.94 13.67 -9.08
N GLU A 32 5.00 14.64 -8.17
CA GLU A 32 5.46 14.42 -6.79
C GLU A 32 4.46 13.62 -5.94
N LYS A 33 3.21 13.48 -6.38
CA LYS A 33 2.12 12.85 -5.61
C LYS A 33 1.38 11.79 -6.43
N PRO A 34 1.00 10.66 -5.83
CA PRO A 34 0.20 9.64 -6.50
C PRO A 34 -1.22 10.12 -6.79
N GLU A 35 -1.72 9.76 -7.96
CA GLU A 35 -3.12 9.94 -8.35
C GLU A 35 -3.99 8.88 -7.66
N ILE A 36 -5.05 9.32 -6.98
CA ILE A 36 -6.08 8.43 -6.44
C ILE A 36 -7.02 8.03 -7.56
N THR A 37 -6.91 6.79 -8.03
CA THR A 37 -7.74 6.25 -9.12
C THR A 37 -9.04 5.61 -8.64
N ILE A 38 -9.06 5.11 -7.41
CA ILE A 38 -10.27 4.59 -6.76
C ILE A 38 -10.30 5.17 -5.34
N PRO A 39 -11.14 6.19 -5.08
CA PRO A 39 -11.21 6.84 -3.79
C PRO A 39 -11.93 5.97 -2.76
N LEU A 40 -11.65 6.22 -1.47
CA LEU A 40 -12.42 5.62 -0.38
C LEU A 40 -13.76 6.35 -0.22
N MET A 41 -14.85 5.63 -0.43
CA MET A 41 -16.22 6.17 -0.32
C MET A 41 -16.80 6.06 1.09
N GLU A 42 -16.16 5.34 2.01
CA GLU A 42 -16.68 5.06 3.35
C GLU A 42 -16.20 6.11 4.36
N ASN A 43 -17.08 6.50 5.31
CA ASN A 43 -16.65 7.25 6.48
C ASN A 43 -15.82 6.35 7.41
N ILE A 44 -14.58 6.76 7.66
CA ILE A 44 -13.62 6.07 8.54
C ILE A 44 -13.33 6.81 9.84
N GLU A 45 -14.07 7.88 10.13
CA GLU A 45 -13.92 8.64 11.36
C GLU A 45 -14.06 7.73 12.58
N ASN A 46 -13.14 7.87 13.54
CA ASN A 46 -13.05 7.05 14.76
C ASN A 46 -12.91 5.53 14.53
N LYS A 47 -12.63 5.06 13.30
CA LYS A 47 -12.35 3.65 13.02
C LYS A 47 -10.85 3.34 13.08
N LYS A 48 -10.53 2.09 13.40
CA LYS A 48 -9.18 1.54 13.26
C LYS A 48 -9.00 0.96 11.86
N ILE A 49 -8.01 1.42 11.13
CA ILE A 49 -7.77 1.07 9.74
C ILE A 49 -6.43 0.35 9.63
N LEU A 50 -6.42 -0.78 8.92
CA LEU A 50 -5.20 -1.49 8.52
C LEU A 50 -5.07 -1.43 7.00
N VAL A 51 -4.04 -0.72 6.54
CA VAL A 51 -3.62 -0.72 5.14
C VAL A 51 -2.79 -1.96 4.88
N ILE A 52 -3.10 -2.70 3.81
CA ILE A 52 -2.35 -3.90 3.42
C ILE A 52 -1.83 -3.72 2.00
N ASP A 53 -0.50 -3.79 1.84
CA ASP A 53 0.15 -3.86 0.54
C ASP A 53 1.08 -5.08 0.43
N ASP A 54 1.66 -5.33 -0.74
CA ASP A 54 2.62 -6.42 -0.94
C ASP A 54 4.05 -6.03 -0.56
N VAL A 55 4.54 -4.88 -1.03
CA VAL A 55 5.91 -4.42 -0.76
C VAL A 55 6.01 -2.93 -0.45
N ALA A 56 6.79 -2.59 0.58
CA ALA A 56 7.29 -1.23 0.80
C ALA A 56 8.65 -1.09 0.08
N ASP A 57 8.62 -0.63 -1.19
CA ASP A 57 9.81 -0.44 -2.03
C ASP A 57 10.50 0.91 -1.74
N THR A 58 10.12 2.00 -2.43
CA THR A 58 10.51 3.36 -2.04
C THR A 58 9.71 3.83 -0.83
N GLY A 59 8.49 3.33 -0.65
CA GLY A 59 7.58 3.70 0.45
C GLY A 59 6.73 4.95 0.19
N GLU A 60 6.95 5.66 -0.91
CA GLU A 60 6.24 6.91 -1.25
C GLU A 60 4.72 6.71 -1.33
N THR A 61 4.27 5.59 -1.92
CA THR A 61 2.84 5.22 -1.95
C THR A 61 2.24 5.17 -0.55
N LEU A 62 2.94 4.53 0.39
CA LEU A 62 2.42 4.28 1.73
C LEU A 62 2.38 5.55 2.58
N VAL A 63 3.34 6.47 2.37
CA VAL A 63 3.31 7.82 2.96
C VAL A 63 2.03 8.54 2.56
N GLU A 64 1.74 8.58 1.26
CA GLU A 64 0.59 9.32 0.73
C GLU A 64 -0.75 8.66 1.05
N VAL A 65 -0.79 7.32 1.04
CA VAL A 65 -1.95 6.54 1.51
C VAL A 65 -2.24 6.85 2.98
N LYS A 66 -1.22 6.80 3.86
CA LYS A 66 -1.38 7.05 5.28
C LYS A 66 -1.85 8.49 5.53
N ARG A 67 -1.22 9.47 4.88
CA ARG A 67 -1.62 10.88 4.93
C ARG A 67 -3.09 11.08 4.51
N TYR A 68 -3.49 10.52 3.36
CA TYR A 68 -4.87 10.61 2.86
C TYR A 68 -5.91 10.02 3.83
N LEU A 69 -5.56 8.92 4.52
CA LEU A 69 -6.44 8.29 5.49
C LEU A 69 -6.52 9.09 6.80
N GLU A 70 -5.39 9.59 7.29
CA GLU A 70 -5.31 10.40 8.52
C GLU A 70 -6.12 11.70 8.41
N GLU A 71 -6.19 12.32 7.23
CA GLU A 71 -7.03 13.50 6.95
C GLU A 71 -8.55 13.24 7.15
N LYS A 72 -8.97 11.99 7.31
CA LYS A 72 -10.37 11.59 7.57
C LYS A 72 -10.66 11.27 9.04
N ASN A 73 -9.76 11.64 9.95
CA ASN A 73 -9.89 11.46 11.40
C ASN A 73 -10.19 10.02 11.88
N PRO A 74 -9.48 8.98 11.38
CA PRO A 74 -9.59 7.65 11.95
C PRO A 74 -9.07 7.61 13.39
N ALA A 75 -9.50 6.63 14.17
CA ALA A 75 -8.94 6.41 15.51
C ALA A 75 -7.49 5.89 15.45
N GLU A 76 -7.13 5.16 14.39
CA GLU A 76 -5.81 4.58 14.18
C GLU A 76 -5.60 4.18 12.72
N VAL A 77 -4.40 4.41 12.17
CA VAL A 77 -3.99 3.88 10.85
C VAL A 77 -2.68 3.12 11.01
N ARG A 78 -2.72 1.82 10.77
CA ARG A 78 -1.53 0.95 10.69
C ARG A 78 -1.33 0.43 9.27
N VAL A 79 -0.11 0.05 8.95
CA VAL A 79 0.29 -0.47 7.65
C VAL A 79 0.98 -1.82 7.80
N ALA A 80 0.54 -2.80 7.02
CA ALA A 80 1.15 -4.11 6.90
C ALA A 80 1.58 -4.37 5.46
N VAL A 81 2.80 -4.88 5.29
CA VAL A 81 3.32 -5.34 3.99
C VAL A 81 3.85 -6.76 4.09
N ILE A 82 3.96 -7.48 2.98
CA ILE A 82 4.67 -8.76 2.99
C ILE A 82 6.17 -8.51 3.13
N ALA A 83 6.72 -7.55 2.37
CA ALA A 83 8.13 -7.25 2.37
C ALA A 83 8.43 -5.76 2.51
N LYS A 84 9.47 -5.43 3.28
CA LYS A 84 10.07 -4.10 3.37
C LYS A 84 11.46 -4.12 2.76
N LYS A 85 11.78 -3.12 1.93
CA LYS A 85 13.14 -2.92 1.41
C LYS A 85 13.94 -1.92 2.27
N PRO A 86 15.29 -2.02 2.33
CA PRO A 86 16.13 -1.04 3.02
C PRO A 86 16.02 0.38 2.46
N THR A 87 15.65 0.52 1.19
CA THR A 87 15.47 1.80 0.50
C THR A 87 14.14 2.49 0.82
N SER A 88 13.25 1.83 1.57
CA SER A 88 11.95 2.39 1.86
C SER A 88 12.05 3.52 2.87
N ILE A 89 11.50 4.69 2.53
CA ILE A 89 11.37 5.83 3.45
C ILE A 89 10.24 5.63 4.46
N PHE A 90 9.36 4.67 4.21
CA PHE A 90 8.23 4.35 5.05
C PHE A 90 8.56 3.13 5.91
N ASP A 91 8.24 3.20 7.21
CA ASP A 91 8.37 2.06 8.13
C ASP A 91 6.99 1.48 8.45
N PRO A 92 6.61 0.34 7.83
CA PRO A 92 5.33 -0.31 8.12
C PRO A 92 5.30 -0.85 9.54
N ASP A 93 4.15 -0.73 10.20
CA ASP A 93 3.91 -1.31 11.53
C ASP A 93 4.12 -2.83 11.53
N TYR A 94 3.90 -3.49 10.39
CA TYR A 94 4.09 -4.92 10.22
C TYR A 94 4.73 -5.27 8.89
N TYR A 95 5.72 -6.16 8.92
CA TYR A 95 6.27 -6.81 7.73
C TYR A 95 6.72 -8.24 8.03
N ILE A 96 6.67 -9.13 7.03
CA ILE A 96 7.12 -10.53 7.17
C ILE A 96 8.60 -10.65 6.81
N MET A 97 9.03 -9.94 5.77
CA MET A 97 10.38 -10.02 5.24
C MET A 97 11.04 -8.65 5.17
N PHE A 98 12.35 -8.59 5.45
CA PHE A 98 13.20 -7.44 5.18
C PHE A 98 14.32 -7.87 4.23
N THR A 99 14.37 -7.29 3.03
CA THR A 99 15.29 -7.74 1.97
C THR A 99 15.53 -6.66 0.93
N ASP A 100 16.74 -6.60 0.38
CA ASP A 100 17.11 -5.76 -0.76
C ASP A 100 16.90 -6.46 -2.13
N LYS A 101 16.59 -7.76 -2.10
CA LYS A 101 16.42 -8.56 -3.31
C LYS A 101 15.16 -8.18 -4.07
N TRP A 102 15.19 -8.43 -5.37
CA TRP A 102 13.98 -8.39 -6.19
C TRP A 102 13.01 -9.49 -5.76
N ILE A 103 11.75 -9.13 -5.56
CA ILE A 103 10.68 -10.05 -5.17
C ILE A 103 9.78 -10.23 -6.37
N VAL A 104 9.48 -11.48 -6.70
CA VAL A 104 8.47 -11.81 -7.71
C VAL A 104 7.31 -12.47 -6.95
N PHE A 105 6.18 -11.79 -6.86
CA PHE A 105 5.01 -12.35 -6.21
C PHE A 105 4.26 -13.31 -7.14
N PRO A 106 3.56 -14.33 -6.61
CA PRO A 106 2.81 -15.28 -7.44
C PRO A 106 1.71 -14.67 -8.33
N TRP A 107 1.27 -13.43 -8.04
CA TRP A 107 0.27 -12.70 -8.81
C TRP A 107 0.87 -11.75 -9.87
N GLU A 108 2.19 -11.73 -10.04
CA GLU A 108 2.87 -10.90 -11.04
C GLU A 108 3.21 -11.70 -12.31
N LYS A 109 3.22 -11.01 -13.47
CA LYS A 109 3.65 -11.61 -14.74
C LYS A 109 5.17 -11.56 -14.87
N MET A 110 5.77 -12.65 -15.35
CA MET A 110 7.18 -12.72 -15.72
C MET A 110 7.38 -12.51 -17.24
N PRO A 111 8.45 -11.83 -17.69
CA PRO A 111 9.37 -11.07 -16.85
C PRO A 111 8.68 -9.83 -16.28
N VAL A 112 9.06 -9.43 -15.06
CA VAL A 112 8.62 -8.13 -14.53
C VAL A 112 9.36 -7.07 -15.34
N THR A 113 8.70 -6.54 -16.36
CA THR A 113 9.26 -5.43 -17.13
C THR A 113 9.38 -4.24 -16.19
N LYS A 114 10.58 -3.65 -16.11
CA LYS A 114 10.72 -2.33 -15.49
C LYS A 114 9.77 -1.39 -16.24
N LYS A 115 8.75 -0.89 -15.56
CA LYS A 115 7.92 0.20 -16.07
C LYS A 115 8.76 1.48 -16.09
#